data_AF-A0A2R6NHH0-F1
#
_entry.id   AF-A0A2R6NHH0-F1
#
_cell.length_a   1.000
_cell.length_b   1.000
_cell.length_c   1.000
_cell.angle_alpha   90.00
_cell.angle_beta   90.00
_cell.angle_gamma   90.00
#
_symmetry.space_group_name_H-M   'P 1'
#
loop_
_entity.id
_entity.type
_entity.pdbx_description
1 polymer ?
#
loop_
_entity_poly.entity_id
_entity_poly.type
_entity_poly.pdbx_seq_one_letter_code
_entity_poly.pdbx_strand_id
1 'polypeptide(L)'
;MFVYNAAQIGRLEKPLSGLVLHIGEGGPNSQPSEAAWIGSAMVNNAVVPHITVYVSPSSLNTMRSVYYTKVGTHITVEPLLFNESELDAKAFLSLMAIGSSEGAPLYMQTILSILRELGEQYTYQEFMIRLERKKQDLLPAQLTGLKQRMELLESFLEKPAYGRKQQAVPVRFAAGQLTIVDLSDPFIDSASACGFFEILTRLFVRANVNTGKVLVVDEAHKVAMFPIMTTL
;
A
#
# COMPACT_ATOMS: atom_id res chain seq x y z
N MET A 1 -16.43 13.56 10.19
CA MET A 1 -15.70 12.61 9.32
C MET A 1 -14.54 13.39 8.73
N PHE A 2 -13.29 13.05 9.11
CA PHE A 2 -11.99 13.74 8.88
C PHE A 2 -11.90 15.25 9.16
N VAL A 3 -12.88 16.02 8.68
CA VAL A 3 -13.14 17.40 9.03
C VAL A 3 -13.67 17.46 10.47
N TYR A 4 -13.02 18.28 11.31
CA TYR A 4 -13.45 18.53 12.69
C TYR A 4 -13.94 19.98 12.88
N ASN A 5 -14.78 20.19 13.88
CA ASN A 5 -15.37 21.49 14.24
C ASN A 5 -16.40 22.09 13.25
N ALA A 6 -17.09 21.25 12.46
CA ALA A 6 -18.18 21.68 11.59
C ALA A 6 -19.54 21.32 12.19
N ALA A 7 -20.24 22.28 12.79
CA ALA A 7 -21.52 22.06 13.49
C ALA A 7 -22.62 21.43 12.62
N GLN A 8 -22.55 21.61 11.31
CA GLN A 8 -23.52 21.13 10.32
C GLN A 8 -23.45 19.62 10.07
N ILE A 9 -22.30 18.98 10.34
CA ILE A 9 -22.05 17.56 10.03
C ILE A 9 -21.72 16.73 11.28
N GLY A 10 -22.00 17.29 12.47
CA GLY A 10 -21.68 16.69 13.75
C GLY A 10 -20.25 16.98 14.23
N ARG A 11 -20.03 16.90 15.54
CA ARG A 11 -18.73 17.16 16.17
C ARG A 11 -18.06 15.83 16.57
N LEU A 12 -16.85 15.61 16.08
CA LEU A 12 -15.96 14.57 16.59
C LEU A 12 -15.16 15.13 17.78
N GLU A 13 -15.10 14.40 18.88
CA GLU A 13 -14.27 14.77 20.03
C GLU A 13 -12.77 14.61 19.75
N LYS A 14 -12.41 13.63 18.91
CA LYS A 14 -11.03 13.40 18.45
C LYS A 14 -11.01 13.22 16.93
N PRO A 15 -10.04 13.84 16.22
CA PRO A 15 -9.91 13.64 14.78
C PRO A 15 -9.47 12.19 14.51
N LEU A 16 -10.12 11.55 13.53
CA LEU A 16 -9.85 10.15 13.17
C LEU A 16 -8.59 10.04 12.28
N SER A 17 -8.04 8.83 12.19
CA SER A 17 -7.03 8.47 11.20
C SER A 17 -7.69 7.75 10.02
N GLY A 18 -7.38 8.15 8.80
CA GLY A 18 -8.02 7.65 7.59
C GLY A 18 -7.06 6.92 6.67
N LEU A 19 -7.50 5.80 6.11
CA LEU A 19 -6.86 5.13 4.99
C LEU A 19 -7.87 4.96 3.85
N VAL A 20 -7.53 5.46 2.66
CA VAL A 20 -8.28 5.24 1.42
C VAL A 20 -7.40 4.43 0.48
N LEU A 21 -7.92 3.32 -0.03
CA LEU A 21 -7.26 2.47 -1.01
C LEU A 21 -7.96 2.68 -2.35
N HIS A 22 -7.24 3.20 -3.35
CA HIS A 22 -7.80 3.60 -4.64
C HIS A 22 -7.02 2.98 -5.80
N ILE A 23 -7.76 2.51 -6.80
CA ILE A 23 -7.20 2.09 -8.09
C ILE A 23 -8.08 2.63 -9.22
N GLY A 24 -7.46 3.35 -10.13
CA GLY A 24 -8.07 3.98 -11.29
C GLY A 24 -7.35 3.64 -12.58
N GLU A 25 -7.68 4.37 -13.64
CA GLU A 25 -6.89 4.33 -14.87
C GLU A 25 -5.59 5.11 -14.65
N GLY A 26 -4.45 4.48 -14.94
CA GLY A 26 -3.15 5.13 -14.81
C GLY A 26 -2.82 6.08 -15.96
N GLY A 27 -1.84 6.96 -15.73
CA GLY A 27 -1.30 7.87 -16.74
C GLY A 27 -1.72 9.34 -16.59
N PRO A 28 -1.34 10.23 -17.53
CA PRO A 28 -1.52 11.68 -17.39
C PRO A 28 -2.99 12.13 -17.32
N ASN A 29 -3.90 11.35 -17.90
CA ASN A 29 -5.33 11.62 -17.88
C ASN A 29 -6.05 11.01 -16.67
N SER A 30 -5.31 10.35 -15.77
CA SER A 30 -5.84 9.75 -14.55
C SER A 30 -6.64 10.75 -13.73
N GLN A 31 -7.66 10.28 -13.03
CA GLN A 31 -8.43 11.07 -12.09
C GLN A 31 -7.89 10.81 -10.67
N PRO A 32 -7.68 11.85 -9.85
CA PRO A 32 -7.33 11.65 -8.45
C PRO A 32 -8.50 10.98 -7.73
N SER A 33 -8.20 10.23 -6.66
CA SER A 33 -9.25 9.70 -5.78
C SER A 33 -10.17 10.82 -5.30
N GLU A 34 -11.47 10.58 -5.32
CA GLU A 34 -12.47 11.56 -4.89
C GLU A 34 -12.25 12.01 -3.43
N ALA A 35 -11.71 11.13 -2.60
CA ALA A 35 -11.37 11.42 -1.21
C ALA A 35 -10.33 12.54 -1.06
N ALA A 36 -9.51 12.81 -2.07
CA ALA A 36 -8.53 13.89 -2.02
C ALA A 36 -9.17 15.27 -1.97
N TRP A 37 -10.39 15.42 -2.50
CA TRP A 37 -11.13 16.68 -2.49
C TRP A 37 -11.65 17.09 -1.10
N ILE A 38 -11.59 16.18 -0.11
CA ILE A 38 -11.92 16.51 1.28
C ILE A 38 -11.02 17.66 1.80
N GLY A 39 -9.78 17.76 1.31
CA GLY A 39 -8.84 18.84 1.66
C GLY A 39 -9.19 20.19 1.05
N SER A 40 -9.95 20.18 -0.06
CA SER A 40 -10.40 21.37 -0.78
C SER A 40 -11.71 21.94 -0.23
N ALA A 41 -12.34 21.29 0.75
CA ALA A 41 -13.60 21.72 1.31
C ALA A 41 -13.46 23.05 2.07
N MET A 42 -13.86 24.15 1.44
CA MET A 42 -13.97 25.46 2.08
C MET A 42 -15.24 25.54 2.94
N VAL A 43 -15.23 24.83 4.07
CA VAL A 43 -16.27 24.99 5.10
C VAL A 43 -15.77 25.99 6.14
N ASN A 44 -16.47 27.11 6.28
CA ASN A 44 -16.14 28.15 7.26
C ASN A 44 -16.00 27.53 8.67
N ASN A 45 -14.87 27.82 9.35
CA ASN A 45 -14.48 27.32 10.69
C ASN A 45 -14.16 25.82 10.81
N ALA A 46 -14.15 25.07 9.71
CA ALA A 46 -13.79 23.67 9.71
C ALA A 46 -12.29 23.47 9.51
N VAL A 47 -11.72 22.52 10.25
CA VAL A 47 -10.32 22.15 10.04
C VAL A 47 -10.28 20.90 9.19
N VAL A 48 -9.68 21.04 8.00
CA VAL A 48 -9.49 19.95 7.04
C VAL A 48 -8.34 19.04 7.51
N PRO A 49 -8.42 17.73 7.23
CA PRO A 49 -7.34 16.80 7.56
C PRO A 49 -6.09 17.11 6.73
N HIS A 50 -4.92 16.76 7.27
CA HIS A 50 -3.72 16.65 6.45
C HIS A 50 -3.88 15.48 5.47
N ILE A 51 -3.64 15.70 4.17
CA ILE A 51 -3.78 14.66 3.14
C ILE A 51 -2.40 14.28 2.62
N THR A 52 -2.07 12.99 2.77
CA THR A 52 -0.88 12.38 2.16
C THR A 52 -1.34 11.32 1.16
N VAL A 53 -0.92 11.48 -0.08
CA VAL A 53 -1.18 10.53 -1.18
C VAL A 53 0.09 9.76 -1.46
N TYR A 54 0.05 8.45 -1.24
CA TYR A 54 1.09 7.52 -1.63
C TYR A 54 0.75 6.92 -3.00
N VAL A 55 1.69 7.01 -3.93
CA VAL A 55 1.52 6.53 -5.31
C VAL A 55 2.61 5.53 -5.67
N SER A 56 2.38 4.73 -6.71
CA SER A 56 3.42 3.85 -7.24
C SER A 56 4.72 4.63 -7.55
N PRO A 57 5.91 4.14 -7.13
CA PRO A 57 7.19 4.77 -7.46
C PRO A 57 7.40 5.00 -8.96
N SER A 58 6.91 4.11 -9.83
CA SER A 58 7.02 4.24 -11.29
C SER A 58 6.16 5.37 -11.86
N SER A 59 5.05 5.73 -11.20
CA SER A 59 4.13 6.78 -11.66
C SER A 59 4.17 8.06 -10.82
N LEU A 60 5.17 8.21 -9.94
CA LEU A 60 5.24 9.31 -8.98
C LEU A 60 5.12 10.70 -9.63
N ASN A 61 5.90 10.97 -10.67
CA ASN A 61 5.92 12.28 -11.31
C ASN A 61 4.60 12.58 -12.02
N THR A 62 4.04 11.59 -12.70
CA THR A 62 2.75 11.70 -13.38
C THR A 62 1.63 11.97 -12.39
N MET A 63 1.53 11.15 -11.35
CA MET A 63 0.46 11.27 -10.36
C MET A 63 0.60 12.55 -9.53
N ARG A 64 1.82 12.96 -9.18
CA ARG A 64 2.08 14.25 -8.54
C ARG A 64 1.55 15.41 -9.40
N SER A 65 1.79 15.37 -10.72
CA SER A 65 1.24 16.36 -11.64
C SER A 65 -0.29 16.33 -11.67
N VAL A 66 -0.92 15.15 -11.76
CA VAL A 66 -2.38 14.97 -11.75
C VAL A 66 -2.99 15.57 -10.48
N TYR A 67 -2.49 15.18 -9.32
CA TYR A 67 -3.00 15.60 -8.02
C TYR A 67 -2.80 17.10 -7.78
N TYR A 68 -1.61 17.64 -8.06
CA TYR A 68 -1.35 19.08 -7.86
C TYR A 68 -2.12 19.97 -8.84
N THR A 69 -2.34 19.51 -10.08
CA THR A 69 -3.09 20.28 -11.08
C THR A 69 -4.58 20.29 -10.77
N LYS A 70 -5.15 19.15 -10.33
CA LYS A 70 -6.59 19.01 -10.13
C LYS A 70 -7.02 19.39 -8.72
N VAL A 71 -6.36 18.85 -7.69
CA VAL A 71 -6.76 19.04 -6.28
C VAL A 71 -6.07 20.28 -5.68
N GLY A 72 -4.77 20.44 -5.94
CA GLY A 72 -3.96 21.58 -5.48
C GLY A 72 -2.70 21.15 -4.73
N THR A 73 -1.87 22.11 -4.33
CA THR A 73 -0.56 21.86 -3.67
C THR A 73 -0.65 21.75 -2.14
N HIS A 74 -1.86 21.80 -1.58
CA HIS A 74 -2.10 21.65 -0.14
C HIS A 74 -2.06 20.19 0.32
N ILE A 75 -2.00 19.23 -0.62
CA ILE A 75 -1.82 17.81 -0.36
C ILE A 75 -0.34 17.42 -0.58
N THR A 76 0.12 16.38 0.11
CA THR A 76 1.46 15.84 -0.07
C THR A 76 1.40 14.60 -0.95
N VAL A 77 2.22 14.52 -2.01
CA VAL A 77 2.31 13.33 -2.88
C VAL A 77 3.70 12.69 -2.78
N GLU A 78 3.74 11.47 -2.26
CA GLU A 78 4.96 10.70 -1.97
C GLU A 78 4.95 9.31 -2.64
N PRO A 79 6.13 8.73 -2.95
CA PRO A 79 6.18 7.35 -3.40
C PRO A 79 5.77 6.40 -2.28
N LEU A 80 4.97 5.39 -2.62
CA LEU A 80 4.70 4.26 -1.73
C LEU A 80 5.96 3.41 -1.65
N LEU A 81 6.65 3.47 -0.51
CA LEU A 81 7.77 2.59 -0.20
C LEU A 81 7.51 1.87 1.12
N PHE A 82 8.00 0.63 1.22
CA PHE A 82 7.99 -0.18 2.43
C PHE A 82 9.42 -0.37 2.91
N ASN A 83 9.62 -0.29 4.22
CA ASN A 83 10.88 -0.72 4.81
C ASN A 83 10.86 -2.24 5.11
N GLU A 84 12.03 -2.82 5.37
CA GLU A 84 12.17 -4.25 5.67
C GLU A 84 11.32 -4.71 6.88
N SER A 85 11.05 -3.81 7.85
CA SER A 85 10.22 -4.14 9.03
C SER A 85 8.72 -4.12 8.76
N GLU A 86 8.27 -3.43 7.70
CA GLU A 86 6.88 -3.43 7.25
C GLU A 86 6.55 -4.68 6.41
N LEU A 87 7.57 -5.27 5.78
CA LEU A 87 7.47 -6.50 4.99
C LEU A 87 7.65 -7.76 5.84
N ASP A 88 6.63 -8.10 6.62
CA ASP A 88 6.62 -9.38 7.34
C ASP A 88 6.28 -10.58 6.42
N ALA A 89 6.46 -11.79 6.95
CA ALA A 89 6.14 -13.05 6.26
C ALA A 89 4.79 -13.06 5.53
N LYS A 90 3.76 -12.46 6.16
CA LYS A 90 2.42 -12.38 5.58
C LYS A 90 2.36 -11.34 4.47
N ALA A 91 3.07 -10.22 4.58
CA ALA A 91 3.16 -9.24 3.49
C ALA A 91 3.80 -9.84 2.24
N PHE A 92 4.83 -10.66 2.43
CA PHE A 92 5.46 -11.38 1.35
C PHE A 92 4.48 -12.38 0.68
N LEU A 93 3.72 -13.12 1.48
CA LEU A 93 2.68 -14.03 0.95
C LEU A 93 1.62 -13.28 0.15
N SER A 94 1.12 -12.15 0.66
CA SER A 94 0.14 -11.32 -0.03
C SER A 94 0.61 -10.92 -1.41
N LEU A 95 1.86 -10.49 -1.59
CA LEU A 95 2.36 -10.07 -2.90
C LEU A 95 2.69 -11.23 -3.85
N MET A 96 3.04 -12.40 -3.31
CA MET A 96 3.47 -13.57 -4.10
C MET A 96 2.32 -14.52 -4.46
N ALA A 97 1.22 -14.51 -3.72
CA ALA A 97 0.06 -15.38 -3.94
C ALA A 97 -0.86 -14.91 -5.09
N ILE A 98 -0.57 -13.76 -5.68
CA ILE A 98 -1.51 -13.01 -6.52
C ILE A 98 -1.33 -13.34 -8.01
N GLY A 99 -2.45 -13.38 -8.75
CA GLY A 99 -2.47 -13.54 -10.21
C GLY A 99 -2.49 -14.98 -10.73
N SER A 100 -2.86 -15.96 -9.91
CA SER A 100 -3.07 -17.34 -10.36
C SER A 100 -4.56 -17.65 -10.39
N SER A 101 -5.18 -17.44 -11.56
CA SER A 101 -6.55 -17.86 -11.83
C SER A 101 -6.74 -19.39 -11.78
N GLU A 102 -5.64 -20.16 -11.82
CA GLU A 102 -5.62 -21.63 -11.86
C GLU A 102 -4.95 -22.27 -10.62
N GLY A 103 -5.01 -21.60 -9.47
CA GLY A 103 -4.50 -22.12 -8.20
C GLY A 103 -3.09 -21.67 -7.85
N ALA A 104 -2.75 -21.73 -6.55
CA ALA A 104 -1.53 -21.13 -6.00
C ALA A 104 -0.28 -21.54 -6.83
N PRO A 105 0.58 -20.58 -7.25
CA PRO A 105 1.73 -20.89 -8.08
C PRO A 105 2.62 -21.91 -7.39
N LEU A 106 3.20 -22.84 -8.14
CA LEU A 106 3.97 -23.94 -7.55
C LEU A 106 5.17 -23.46 -6.70
N TYR A 107 5.71 -22.27 -6.96
CA TYR A 107 6.75 -21.66 -6.11
C TYR A 107 6.25 -21.24 -4.71
N MET A 108 4.92 -21.13 -4.50
CA MET A 108 4.36 -20.74 -3.19
C MET A 108 4.59 -21.78 -2.12
N GLN A 109 4.64 -23.08 -2.45
CA GLN A 109 5.01 -24.10 -1.47
C GLN A 109 6.42 -23.87 -0.93
N THR A 110 7.35 -23.47 -1.81
CA THR A 110 8.73 -23.14 -1.45
C THR A 110 8.76 -21.92 -0.52
N ILE A 111 8.03 -20.85 -0.86
CA ILE A 111 7.92 -19.65 -0.03
C ILE A 111 7.34 -20.00 1.35
N LEU A 112 6.20 -20.70 1.40
CA LEU A 112 5.57 -21.11 2.65
C LEU A 112 6.48 -22.00 3.51
N SER A 113 7.25 -22.89 2.88
CA SER A 113 8.25 -23.70 3.60
C SER A 113 9.31 -22.82 4.26
N ILE A 114 9.87 -21.85 3.54
CA ILE A 114 10.87 -20.92 4.08
C ILE A 114 10.28 -20.11 5.24
N LEU A 115 9.06 -19.59 5.08
CA LEU A 115 8.41 -18.81 6.12
C LEU A 115 8.10 -19.63 7.38
N ARG A 116 7.68 -20.89 7.23
CA ARG A 116 7.49 -21.80 8.37
C ARG A 116 8.79 -22.15 9.09
N GLU A 117 9.89 -22.31 8.34
CA GLU A 117 11.22 -22.54 8.91
C GLU A 117 11.73 -21.33 9.69
N LEU A 118 11.46 -20.11 9.22
CA LEU A 118 11.85 -18.86 9.88
C LEU A 118 10.99 -18.56 11.12
N GLY A 119 9.68 -18.83 11.03
CA GLY A 119 8.74 -18.62 12.13
C GLY A 119 8.82 -17.22 12.73
N GLU A 120 8.98 -17.14 14.06
CA GLU A 120 9.07 -15.89 14.81
C GLU A 120 10.41 -15.15 14.62
N GLN A 121 11.45 -15.84 14.12
CA GLN A 121 12.77 -15.26 13.85
C GLN A 121 12.88 -14.71 12.42
N TYR A 122 11.74 -14.44 11.78
CA TYR A 122 11.70 -13.89 10.43
C TYR A 122 12.45 -12.55 10.34
N THR A 123 13.39 -12.48 9.40
CA THR A 123 13.93 -11.23 8.87
C THR A 123 13.91 -11.28 7.35
N TYR A 124 13.75 -10.12 6.72
CA TYR A 124 13.75 -10.01 5.26
C TYR A 124 15.03 -10.57 4.63
N GLN A 125 16.19 -10.22 5.21
CA GLN A 125 17.51 -10.65 4.75
C GLN A 125 17.65 -12.17 4.78
N GLU A 126 17.28 -12.79 5.90
CA GLU A 126 17.40 -14.24 6.07
C GLU A 126 16.40 -15.01 5.18
N PHE A 127 15.23 -14.44 4.94
CA PHE A 127 14.28 -14.94 3.96
C PHE A 127 14.87 -14.94 2.55
N MET A 128 15.49 -13.83 2.12
CA MET A 128 16.11 -13.72 0.80
C MET A 128 17.26 -14.73 0.61
N ILE A 129 18.10 -14.93 1.63
CA ILE A 129 19.18 -15.93 1.61
C ILE A 129 18.61 -17.34 1.40
N ARG A 130 17.56 -17.72 2.15
CA ARG A 130 16.92 -19.03 2.00
C ARG A 130 16.22 -19.19 0.65
N LEU A 131 15.62 -18.11 0.13
CA LEU A 131 14.95 -18.10 -1.17
C LEU A 131 15.95 -18.36 -2.30
N GLU A 132 17.09 -17.66 -2.31
CA GLU A 132 18.15 -17.88 -3.30
C GLU A 132 18.66 -19.32 -3.31
N ARG A 133 18.82 -19.93 -2.13
CA ARG A 133 19.21 -21.34 -2.05
C ARG A 133 18.17 -22.28 -2.68
N LYS A 134 16.88 -22.06 -2.41
CA LYS A 134 15.79 -22.91 -2.94
C LYS A 134 15.43 -22.61 -4.40
N LYS A 135 15.89 -21.49 -4.98
CA LYS A 135 15.71 -21.21 -6.42
C LYS A 135 16.37 -22.26 -7.31
N GLN A 136 17.42 -22.94 -6.84
CA GLN A 136 18.08 -24.02 -7.57
C GLN A 136 17.18 -25.23 -7.81
N ASP A 137 16.18 -25.42 -6.95
CA ASP A 137 15.24 -26.55 -7.00
C ASP A 137 13.97 -26.24 -7.82
N LEU A 138 13.80 -24.99 -8.27
CA LEU A 138 12.60 -24.54 -8.98
C LEU A 138 12.72 -24.78 -10.49
N LEU A 139 11.60 -25.13 -11.11
CA LEU A 139 11.52 -25.24 -12.57
C LEU A 139 11.67 -23.85 -13.22
N PRO A 140 12.24 -23.75 -14.44
CA PRO A 140 12.43 -22.48 -15.13
C PRO A 140 11.16 -21.62 -15.24
N ALA A 141 9.99 -22.23 -15.48
CA ALA A 141 8.71 -21.53 -15.54
C ALA A 141 8.29 -20.92 -14.19
N GLN A 142 8.61 -21.58 -13.07
CA GLN A 142 8.32 -21.10 -11.72
C GLN A 142 9.26 -19.94 -11.35
N LEU A 143 10.52 -20.01 -11.79
CA LEU A 143 11.51 -18.96 -11.58
C LEU A 143 11.12 -17.65 -12.27
N THR A 144 10.58 -17.72 -13.49
CA THR A 144 10.14 -16.52 -14.22
C THR A 144 9.02 -15.79 -13.48
N GLY A 145 7.98 -16.51 -13.04
CA GLY A 145 6.86 -15.91 -12.30
C GLY A 145 7.29 -15.35 -10.95
N LEU A 146 8.15 -16.08 -10.21
CA LEU A 146 8.73 -15.59 -8.96
C LEU A 146 9.57 -14.32 -9.19
N LYS A 147 10.41 -14.30 -10.22
CA LYS A 147 11.26 -13.16 -10.54
C LYS A 147 10.45 -11.90 -10.83
N GLN A 148 9.39 -11.99 -11.63
CA GLN A 148 8.51 -10.85 -11.91
C GLN A 148 7.87 -10.29 -10.63
N ARG A 149 7.40 -11.17 -9.74
CA ARG A 149 6.82 -10.76 -8.45
C ARG A 149 7.85 -10.12 -7.53
N MET A 150 9.07 -10.66 -7.50
CA MET A 150 10.19 -10.09 -6.74
C MET A 150 10.59 -8.71 -7.25
N GLU A 151 10.69 -8.52 -8.57
CA GLU A 151 10.99 -7.22 -9.17
C GLU A 151 9.94 -6.17 -8.82
N LEU A 152 8.66 -6.55 -8.80
CA LEU A 152 7.59 -5.67 -8.35
C LEU A 152 7.73 -5.32 -6.88
N LEU A 153 7.95 -6.30 -6.00
CA LEU A 153 8.18 -6.05 -4.56
C LEU A 153 9.37 -5.11 -4.34
N GLU A 154 10.50 -5.38 -4.99
CA GLU A 154 11.72 -4.58 -4.90
C GLU A 154 11.54 -3.15 -5.39
N SER A 155 10.63 -2.91 -6.34
CA SER A 155 10.31 -1.56 -6.80
C SER A 155 9.61 -0.70 -5.74
N PHE A 156 8.94 -1.33 -4.77
CA PHE A 156 8.27 -0.70 -3.63
C PHE A 156 9.10 -0.77 -2.33
N LEU A 157 10.33 -1.29 -2.37
CA LEU A 157 11.19 -1.35 -1.20
C LEU A 157 12.01 -0.07 -1.03
N GLU A 158 12.10 0.43 0.20
CA GLU A 158 13.04 1.50 0.54
C GLU A 158 14.48 0.99 0.30
N LYS A 159 15.21 1.68 -0.58
CA LYS A 159 16.62 1.37 -0.80
C LYS A 159 17.43 1.98 0.35
N PRO A 160 18.32 1.23 1.01
CA PRO A 160 19.19 1.79 2.03
C PRO A 160 20.04 2.90 1.39
N ALA A 161 19.78 4.14 1.80
CA ALA A 161 20.56 5.28 1.34
C ALA A 161 21.95 5.21 1.98
N TYR A 162 22.97 4.83 1.21
CA TYR A 162 24.36 4.89 1.63
C TYR A 162 24.67 6.28 2.22
N GLY A 163 24.95 6.34 3.53
CA GLY A 163 25.39 7.56 4.21
C GLY A 163 24.31 8.52 4.72
N ARG A 164 23.01 8.23 4.58
CA ARG A 164 21.96 8.97 5.32
C ARG A 164 21.56 8.16 6.54
N LYS A 165 21.60 8.78 7.73
CA LYS A 165 20.98 8.23 8.94
C LYS A 165 19.59 7.75 8.56
N GLN A 166 19.24 6.51 8.91
CA GLN A 166 17.88 5.99 8.83
C GLN A 166 16.96 7.07 9.41
N GLN A 167 16.26 7.80 8.52
CA GLN A 167 15.27 8.74 8.98
C GLN A 167 14.22 7.90 9.69
N ALA A 168 13.78 8.34 10.87
CA ALA A 168 12.72 7.67 11.59
C ALA A 168 11.59 7.40 10.59
N VAL A 169 11.12 6.15 10.54
CA VAL A 169 10.06 5.70 9.62
C VAL A 169 8.98 6.76 9.59
N PRO A 170 8.69 7.41 8.44
CA PRO A 170 7.65 8.42 8.39
C PRO A 170 6.36 7.79 8.89
N VAL A 171 5.72 8.44 9.87
CA VAL A 171 4.49 7.95 10.48
C VAL A 171 3.39 8.02 9.41
N ARG A 172 3.18 6.89 8.70
CA ARG A 172 2.25 6.77 7.56
C ARG A 172 0.79 7.04 7.96
N PHE A 173 0.47 6.84 9.24
CA PHE A 173 -0.87 6.98 9.80
C PHE A 173 -0.85 7.80 11.09
N ALA A 174 -1.60 8.89 11.11
CA ALA A 174 -1.72 9.77 12.27
C ALA A 174 -3.17 10.21 12.49
N ALA A 175 -3.46 10.69 13.69
CA ALA A 175 -4.75 11.31 13.99
C ALA A 175 -4.92 12.62 13.21
N GLY A 176 -6.10 12.84 12.60
CA GLY A 176 -6.36 14.02 11.77
C GLY A 176 -5.67 13.99 10.40
N GLN A 177 -5.17 12.82 9.99
CA GLN A 177 -4.60 12.60 8.68
C GLN A 177 -5.49 11.68 7.85
N LEU A 178 -5.64 12.02 6.58
CA LEU A 178 -6.20 11.16 5.55
C LEU A 178 -5.04 10.66 4.68
N THR A 179 -4.73 9.38 4.79
CA THR A 179 -3.74 8.71 3.95
C THR A 179 -4.47 8.06 2.78
N ILE A 180 -4.14 8.48 1.56
CA ILE A 180 -4.67 7.90 0.32
C ILE A 180 -3.55 7.07 -0.29
N VAL A 181 -3.82 5.82 -0.64
CA VAL A 181 -2.91 5.00 -1.45
C VAL A 181 -3.56 4.82 -2.80
N ASP A 182 -2.95 5.43 -3.80
CA ASP A 182 -3.43 5.43 -5.18
C ASP A 182 -2.46 4.65 -6.07
N LEU A 183 -2.88 3.45 -6.45
CA LEU A 183 -2.13 2.55 -7.31
C LEU A 183 -2.61 2.61 -8.78
N SER A 184 -3.14 3.76 -9.22
CA SER A 184 -3.49 4.04 -10.62
C SER A 184 -2.23 4.15 -11.48
N ASP A 185 -1.61 3.01 -11.75
CA ASP A 185 -0.37 2.88 -12.52
C ASP A 185 -0.62 1.90 -13.68
N PRO A 186 -0.29 2.27 -14.94
CA PRO A 186 -0.50 1.38 -16.09
C PRO A 186 0.33 0.09 -16.03
N PHE A 187 1.33 0.02 -15.15
CA PHE A 187 2.21 -1.13 -14.94
C PHE A 187 1.80 -2.01 -13.74
N ILE A 188 0.72 -1.66 -13.02
CA ILE A 188 0.20 -2.43 -11.89
C ILE A 188 -1.17 -2.98 -12.24
N ASP A 189 -1.27 -4.31 -12.25
CA ASP A 189 -2.56 -4.98 -12.41
C ASP A 189 -3.38 -4.95 -11.10
N SER A 190 -4.70 -5.10 -11.23
CA SER A 190 -5.62 -5.08 -10.08
C SER A 190 -5.29 -6.15 -9.05
N ALA A 191 -4.79 -7.29 -9.52
CA ALA A 191 -4.34 -8.36 -8.65
C ALA A 191 -3.21 -7.86 -7.74
N SER A 192 -2.12 -7.31 -8.29
CA SER A 192 -0.97 -6.83 -7.53
C SER A 192 -1.34 -5.69 -6.60
N ALA A 193 -2.22 -4.78 -7.04
CA ALA A 193 -2.78 -3.73 -6.19
C ALA A 193 -3.50 -4.30 -4.96
N CYS A 194 -4.28 -5.38 -5.10
CA CYS A 194 -4.90 -6.06 -3.96
C CYS A 194 -3.87 -6.55 -2.93
N GLY A 195 -2.70 -7.03 -3.36
CA GLY A 195 -1.64 -7.48 -2.45
C GLY A 195 -1.06 -6.34 -1.64
N PHE A 196 -0.77 -5.22 -2.29
CA PHE A 196 -0.35 -4.01 -1.59
C PHE A 196 -1.44 -3.49 -0.64
N PHE A 197 -2.70 -3.53 -1.04
CA PHE A 197 -3.84 -3.16 -0.20
C PHE A 197 -3.97 -4.05 1.04
N GLU A 198 -3.73 -5.36 0.92
CA GLU A 198 -3.71 -6.26 2.07
C GLU A 198 -2.59 -5.89 3.06
N ILE A 199 -1.38 -5.61 2.55
CA ILE A 199 -0.24 -5.16 3.37
C ILE A 199 -0.60 -3.87 4.12
N LEU A 200 -1.09 -2.87 3.39
CA LEU A 200 -1.43 -1.56 3.93
C LEU A 200 -2.56 -1.64 4.95
N THR A 201 -3.56 -2.47 4.70
CA THR A 201 -4.65 -2.74 5.66
C THR A 201 -4.10 -3.31 6.96
N ARG A 202 -3.19 -4.28 6.87
CA ARG A 202 -2.57 -4.88 8.07
C ARG A 202 -1.70 -3.89 8.83
N LEU A 203 -0.90 -3.10 8.13
CA LEU A 203 -0.11 -2.02 8.74
C LEU A 203 -1.01 -1.00 9.45
N PHE A 204 -2.10 -0.59 8.80
CA PHE A 204 -3.05 0.38 9.36
C PHE A 204 -3.78 -0.17 10.59
N VAL A 205 -4.22 -1.43 10.57
CA VAL A 205 -4.86 -2.09 11.71
C VAL A 205 -3.92 -2.16 12.92
N ARG A 206 -2.63 -2.43 12.70
CA ARG A 206 -1.60 -2.52 13.76
C ARG A 206 -1.10 -1.16 14.26
N ALA A 207 -1.15 -0.13 13.42
CA ALA A 207 -0.59 1.20 13.76
C ALA A 207 -1.25 1.80 15.01
N ASN A 208 -0.45 2.26 15.97
CA ASN A 208 -1.01 2.96 17.13
C ASN A 208 -1.17 4.46 16.83
N VAL A 209 -2.41 4.87 16.56
CA VAL A 209 -2.76 6.26 16.20
C VAL A 209 -3.44 7.04 17.33
N ASN A 210 -3.64 6.43 18.51
CA ASN A 210 -4.31 7.04 19.68
C ASN A 210 -5.69 7.68 19.40
N THR A 211 -6.36 7.25 18.31
CA THR A 211 -7.69 7.70 17.87
C THR A 211 -8.42 6.59 17.12
N GLY A 212 -9.66 6.82 16.72
CA GLY A 212 -10.41 5.89 15.86
C GLY A 212 -9.86 5.84 14.43
N LYS A 213 -10.02 4.69 13.77
CA LYS A 213 -9.54 4.42 12.42
C LYS A 213 -10.71 4.24 11.46
N VAL A 214 -10.58 4.76 10.24
CA VAL A 214 -11.53 4.53 9.15
C VAL A 214 -10.75 4.07 7.92
N LEU A 215 -11.12 2.91 7.39
CA LEU A 215 -10.58 2.39 6.14
C LEU A 215 -11.68 2.42 5.09
N VAL A 216 -11.35 2.95 3.91
CA VAL A 216 -12.24 3.02 2.75
C VAL A 216 -11.54 2.36 1.58
N VAL A 217 -12.26 1.49 0.88
CA VAL A 217 -11.83 0.97 -0.42
C VAL A 217 -12.63 1.71 -1.48
N ASP A 218 -11.95 2.58 -2.21
CA ASP A 218 -12.49 3.36 -3.31
C ASP A 218 -12.41 2.54 -4.60
N GLU A 219 -13.34 2.74 -5.53
CA GLU A 219 -13.43 1.97 -6.78
C GLU A 219 -13.42 0.44 -6.55
N ALA A 220 -14.03 -0.03 -5.45
CA ALA A 220 -13.92 -1.42 -4.99
C ALA A 220 -14.31 -2.47 -6.04
N HIS A 221 -15.15 -2.13 -7.01
CA HIS A 221 -15.53 -3.02 -8.11
C HIS A 221 -14.33 -3.45 -8.99
N LYS A 222 -13.24 -2.67 -9.01
CA LYS A 222 -12.00 -3.00 -9.75
C LYS A 222 -11.11 -4.00 -9.03
N VAL A 223 -11.30 -4.17 -7.71
CA VAL A 223 -10.53 -5.10 -6.87
C VAL A 223 -11.37 -6.31 -6.41
N ALA A 224 -12.68 -6.14 -6.24
CA ALA A 224 -13.60 -7.17 -5.77
C ALA A 224 -13.91 -8.28 -6.80
N MET A 225 -13.43 -8.15 -8.05
CA MET A 225 -13.53 -9.23 -9.04
C MET A 225 -12.50 -10.35 -8.84
N PHE A 226 -11.53 -10.16 -7.94
CA PHE A 226 -10.65 -11.24 -7.49
C PHE A 226 -11.20 -11.83 -6.20
N PRO A 227 -11.34 -13.17 -6.10
CA PRO A 227 -11.78 -13.79 -4.86
C PRO A 227 -10.74 -13.43 -3.81
N ILE A 228 -11.13 -12.54 -2.89
CA ILE A 228 -10.50 -12.43 -1.58
C ILE A 228 -10.39 -13.89 -1.12
N MET A 229 -9.16 -14.40 -0.94
CA MET A 229 -8.94 -15.71 -0.35
C MET A 229 -9.55 -15.66 1.04
N THR A 230 -10.83 -15.99 1.07
CA THR A 230 -11.62 -16.16 2.28
C THR A 230 -11.17 -17.52 2.75
N THR A 231 -10.20 -17.54 3.66
CA THR A 231 -9.93 -18.75 4.41
C THR A 231 -9.70 -18.35 5.85
N LEU A 232 -10.66 -18.78 6.66
CA LEU A 232 -10.63 -18.95 8.10
C LEU A 232 -9.31 -19.56 8.58
#